data_AF-A0AAQ5XWA7-F1
#
_entry.id   AF-A0AAQ5XWA7-F1
#
_cell.length_a   1.000
_cell.length_b   1.000
_cell.length_c   1.000
_cell.angle_alpha   90.00
_cell.angle_beta   90.00
_cell.angle_gamma   90.00
#
_symmetry.space_group_name_H-M   'P 1'
#
loop_
_entity.id
_entity.type
_entity.pdbx_description
1 polymer ?
#
loop_
_entity_poly.entity_id
_entity_poly.type
_entity_poly.pdbx_seq_one_letter_code
_entity_poly.pdbx_strand_id
1 'polypeptide(L)'
;MSYFSAVLLLFVLLFYCIFYGLHSGLVVSSVALQLEDPRFVSWPSWDLSAWNLHVLPVHGILLMMALCEQVHVYEYIPSMRQTDLCHYHERYYDAACTLGAYHPLLFEKSLIQRINTGPESDLRRKGRVTLPGFSTVNCDI
;
A
#
# COMPACT_ATOMS: atom_id res chain seq x y z
N MET A 1 -7.73 21.42 -18.93
CA MET A 1 -7.34 21.75 -17.54
C MET A 1 -7.20 20.51 -16.65
N SER A 2 -6.80 19.35 -17.20
CA SER A 2 -6.75 18.05 -16.50
C SER A 2 -5.33 17.47 -16.41
N TYR A 3 -4.43 17.82 -17.34
CA TYR A 3 -3.01 17.43 -17.29
C TYR A 3 -2.21 18.16 -16.20
N PHE A 4 -2.56 19.42 -15.92
CA PHE A 4 -1.78 20.27 -15.01
C PHE A 4 -1.89 19.82 -13.54
N SER A 5 -3.00 19.18 -13.15
CA SER A 5 -3.23 18.73 -11.77
C SER A 5 -2.56 17.38 -11.47
N ALA A 6 -2.54 16.45 -12.43
CA ALA A 6 -1.84 15.16 -12.30
C ALA A 6 -0.31 15.34 -12.24
N VAL A 7 0.24 16.25 -13.05
CA VAL A 7 1.67 16.59 -13.01
C VAL A 7 2.03 17.27 -11.69
N LEU A 8 1.17 18.15 -11.17
CA LEU A 8 1.41 18.81 -9.88
C LEU A 8 1.36 17.82 -8.70
N LEU A 9 0.43 16.86 -8.72
CA LEU A 9 0.37 15.79 -7.70
C LEU A 9 1.58 14.85 -7.76
N LEU A 10 2.02 14.47 -8.97
CA LEU A 10 3.26 13.71 -9.15
C LEU A 10 4.46 14.50 -8.62
N PHE A 11 4.51 15.81 -8.91
CA PHE A 11 5.55 16.72 -8.40
C PHE A 11 5.52 16.83 -6.88
N VAL A 12 4.35 16.96 -6.24
CA VAL A 12 4.23 17.05 -4.78
C VAL A 12 4.67 15.75 -4.11
N LEU A 13 4.31 14.59 -4.68
CA LEU A 13 4.73 13.26 -4.18
C LEU A 13 6.23 13.01 -4.37
N LEU A 14 6.79 13.41 -5.52
CA LEU A 14 8.23 13.41 -5.78
C LEU A 14 8.98 14.30 -4.79
N PHE A 15 8.48 15.51 -4.52
CA PHE A 15 9.12 16.45 -3.59
C PHE A 15 9.08 15.96 -2.14
N TYR A 16 8.00 15.31 -1.70
CA TYR A 16 7.93 14.79 -0.33
C TYR A 16 8.94 13.67 -0.07
N CYS A 17 9.21 12.82 -1.07
CA CYS A 17 10.23 11.77 -0.97
C CYS A 17 11.66 12.33 -1.06
N ILE A 18 11.88 13.36 -1.89
CA ILE A 18 13.19 13.99 -2.12
C ILE A 18 13.63 14.88 -0.92
N PHE A 19 12.74 15.71 -0.38
CA PHE A 19 13.12 16.65 0.69
C PHE A 19 13.29 16.00 2.06
N TYR A 20 12.52 14.96 2.39
CA TYR A 20 12.71 14.21 3.64
C TYR A 20 13.89 13.21 3.58
N GLY A 21 14.23 12.71 2.39
CA GLY A 21 15.37 11.81 2.18
C GLY A 21 16.74 12.49 2.34
N LEU A 22 16.86 13.78 2.03
CA LEU A 22 18.17 14.45 2.01
C LEU A 22 18.67 14.88 3.41
N HIS A 23 17.79 15.08 4.39
CA HIS A 23 18.16 15.70 5.67
C HIS A 23 18.36 14.72 6.84
N SER A 24 18.05 13.42 6.69
CA SER A 24 17.98 12.50 7.83
C SER A 24 18.75 11.18 7.73
N GLY A 25 19.35 10.82 6.58
CA GLY A 25 20.15 9.59 6.46
C GLY A 25 19.42 8.28 6.81
N LEU A 26 18.10 8.34 7.00
CA LEU A 26 17.19 7.25 7.26
C LEU A 26 16.10 7.33 6.20
N VAL A 27 16.26 6.61 5.08
CA VAL A 27 15.15 6.36 4.16
C VAL A 27 14.26 5.29 4.79
N VAL A 28 13.61 5.64 5.90
CA VAL A 28 12.43 4.90 6.36
C VAL A 28 11.26 5.65 5.77
N SER A 29 10.94 5.34 4.51
CA SER A 29 9.63 5.70 3.95
C SER A 29 8.59 4.95 4.76
N SER A 30 8.23 5.54 5.89
CA SER A 30 6.98 5.30 6.60
C SER A 30 5.88 5.96 5.78
N VAL A 31 5.78 5.61 4.49
CA VAL A 31 4.49 5.66 3.82
C VAL A 31 3.72 4.48 4.41
N ALA A 32 3.32 4.66 5.67
CA ALA A 32 2.03 4.16 6.09
C ALA A 32 1.08 4.79 5.08
N LEU A 33 0.84 4.08 3.99
CA LEU A 33 -0.25 4.36 3.08
C LEU A 33 -1.42 4.57 4.03
N GLN A 34 -1.84 5.83 4.12
CA GLN A 34 -3.05 6.26 4.80
C GLN A 34 -4.15 5.49 4.07
N LEU A 35 -4.38 4.25 4.50
CA LEU A 35 -5.30 3.33 3.86
C LEU A 35 -6.68 3.95 4.09
N GLU A 36 -7.12 4.64 3.04
CA GLU A 36 -8.47 5.07 2.74
C GLU A 36 -9.03 6.13 3.71
N ASP A 37 -8.89 7.40 3.30
CA ASP A 37 -9.78 8.46 3.78
C ASP A 37 -11.21 8.16 3.26
N PRO A 38 -12.20 7.94 4.13
CA PRO A 38 -13.57 7.58 3.74
C PRO A 38 -14.29 8.67 2.94
N ARG A 39 -13.73 9.89 2.83
CA ARG A 39 -14.30 10.97 2.03
C ARG A 39 -14.32 10.69 0.52
N PHE A 40 -13.66 9.64 0.04
CA PHE A 40 -13.70 9.23 -1.37
C PHE A 40 -14.73 8.13 -1.67
N VAL A 41 -15.33 7.51 -0.64
CA VAL A 41 -16.30 6.40 -0.76
C VAL A 41 -17.72 6.88 -0.45
N SER A 42 -18.14 8.00 -1.04
CA SER A 42 -19.52 8.47 -0.93
C SER A 42 -20.00 9.17 -2.20
N TRP A 43 -20.08 8.43 -3.31
CA TRP A 43 -20.87 8.82 -4.46
C TRP A 43 -22.05 7.86 -4.64
N PRO A 44 -23.29 8.32 -4.47
CA PRO A 44 -24.48 7.55 -4.80
C PRO A 44 -24.85 7.85 -6.25
N SER A 45 -24.65 6.91 -7.17
CA SER A 45 -25.47 6.82 -8.39
C SER A 45 -25.08 5.61 -9.21
N TRP A 46 -26.11 4.93 -9.68
CA TRP A 46 -26.04 3.83 -10.60
C TRP A 46 -25.73 4.42 -11.97
N ASP A 47 -24.47 4.35 -12.40
CA ASP A 47 -24.12 4.67 -13.78
C ASP A 47 -23.09 3.68 -14.31
N LEU A 48 -23.42 3.06 -15.44
CA LEU A 48 -22.81 1.85 -16.02
C LEU A 48 -21.45 2.10 -16.70
N SER A 49 -20.66 3.04 -16.16
CA SER A 49 -19.29 3.35 -16.57
C SER A 49 -18.32 3.51 -15.39
N ALA A 50 -18.57 2.81 -14.27
CA ALA A 50 -17.86 2.96 -13.00
C ALA A 50 -16.84 1.85 -12.65
N TRP A 51 -16.39 1.06 -13.63
CA TRP A 51 -15.27 0.12 -13.46
C TRP A 51 -13.88 0.81 -13.51
N ASN A 52 -13.83 2.13 -13.40
CA ASN A 52 -12.63 2.92 -13.57
C ASN A 52 -11.83 3.00 -12.27
N LEU A 53 -10.87 2.07 -12.15
CA LEU A 53 -9.74 2.07 -11.24
C LEU A 53 -10.10 1.97 -9.75
N HIS A 54 -10.57 0.80 -9.30
CA HIS A 54 -10.25 0.40 -7.93
C HIS A 54 -8.72 0.34 -7.83
N VAL A 55 -8.11 1.35 -7.20
CA VAL A 55 -6.68 1.31 -6.85
C VAL A 55 -6.55 0.26 -5.76
N LEU A 56 -6.40 -1.01 -6.17
CA LEU A 56 -6.19 -2.10 -5.23
C LEU A 56 -4.99 -1.75 -4.34
N PRO A 57 -5.01 -2.08 -3.04
CA PRO A 57 -3.91 -1.77 -2.13
C PRO A 57 -2.52 -2.18 -2.65
N VAL A 58 -2.45 -3.28 -3.42
CA VAL A 58 -1.22 -3.74 -4.08
C VAL A 58 -0.63 -2.72 -5.06
N HIS A 59 -1.44 -1.93 -5.76
CA HIS A 59 -0.94 -0.88 -6.67
C HIS A 59 -0.20 0.22 -5.91
N GLY A 60 -0.67 0.56 -4.70
CA GLY A 60 0.04 1.49 -3.81
C GLY A 60 1.42 0.94 -3.43
N ILE A 61 1.51 -0.36 -3.12
CA ILE A 61 2.78 -1.03 -2.81
C ILE A 61 3.72 -1.00 -4.03
N LEU A 62 3.23 -1.36 -5.21
CA LEU A 62 4.03 -1.36 -6.46
C LEU A 62 4.51 0.05 -6.83
N LEU A 63 3.68 1.07 -6.64
CA LEU A 63 4.09 2.46 -6.82
C LEU A 63 5.22 2.83 -5.86
N MET A 64 5.11 2.48 -4.58
CA MET A 64 6.18 2.73 -3.61
C MET A 64 7.45 1.96 -3.94
N MET A 65 7.36 0.73 -4.46
CA MET A 65 8.52 -0.04 -4.93
C MET A 65 9.18 0.60 -6.15
N ALA A 66 8.44 1.33 -6.98
CA ALA A 66 9.01 2.09 -8.10
C ALA A 66 9.70 3.38 -7.66
N LEU A 67 9.35 3.94 -6.50
CA LEU A 67 9.83 5.24 -6.02
C LEU A 67 10.90 5.15 -4.91
N CYS A 68 10.98 4.04 -4.19
CA CYS A 68 11.87 3.85 -3.04
C CYS A 68 12.74 2.61 -3.23
N GLU A 69 13.98 2.64 -2.73
CA GLU A 69 14.90 1.48 -2.72
C GLU A 69 14.44 0.37 -1.76
N GLN A 70 13.68 0.72 -0.73
CA GLN A 70 13.12 -0.22 0.24
C GLN A 70 11.74 0.26 0.70
N VAL A 71 10.80 -0.66 0.83
CA VAL A 71 9.43 -0.38 1.23
C VAL A 71 9.05 -1.26 2.42
N HIS A 72 8.47 -0.64 3.45
CA HIS A 72 7.90 -1.36 4.58
C HIS A 72 6.38 -1.27 4.55
N VAL A 73 5.71 -2.42 4.49
CA VAL A 73 4.25 -2.51 4.45
C VAL A 73 3.76 -3.10 5.76
N TYR A 74 2.79 -2.45 6.41
CA TYR A 74 2.28 -2.83 7.73
C TYR A 74 0.84 -3.30 7.66
N GLU A 75 0.54 -4.39 8.36
CA GLU A 75 -0.78 -5.03 8.51
C GLU A 75 -1.52 -5.30 7.19
N TYR A 76 -0.80 -5.27 6.05
CA TYR A 76 -1.32 -5.77 4.78
C TYR A 76 -1.46 -7.29 4.80
N ILE A 77 -0.40 -7.96 5.25
CA ILE A 77 -0.48 -9.34 5.75
C ILE A 77 -0.65 -9.24 7.28
N PRO A 78 -1.73 -9.84 7.83
CA PRO A 78 -2.06 -9.63 9.24
C PRO A 78 -1.01 -10.25 10.16
N SER A 79 -0.73 -9.55 11.26
CA SER A 79 0.08 -10.08 12.36
C SER A 79 -0.71 -11.05 13.26
N MET A 80 -0.10 -11.50 14.37
CA MET A 80 -0.82 -12.19 15.46
C MET A 80 -1.96 -11.35 16.07
N ARG A 81 -2.06 -10.05 15.73
CA ARG A 81 -3.13 -9.14 16.15
C ARG A 81 -4.31 -9.11 15.19
N GLN A 82 -4.40 -10.08 14.26
CA GLN A 82 -5.51 -10.20 13.32
C GLN A 82 -6.86 -10.11 14.05
N THR A 83 -7.76 -9.31 13.47
CA THR A 83 -9.12 -9.08 13.94
C THR A 83 -10.04 -8.94 12.72
N ASP A 84 -11.33 -9.13 12.91
CA ASP A 84 -12.34 -8.85 11.88
C ASP A 84 -12.67 -7.35 11.80
N LEU A 85 -12.08 -6.50 12.64
CA LEU A 85 -12.22 -5.05 12.53
C LEU A 85 -11.63 -4.56 11.19
N CYS A 86 -12.46 -4.01 10.31
CA CYS A 86 -12.06 -3.64 8.96
C CYS A 86 -11.04 -2.51 8.92
N HIS A 87 -11.34 -1.41 9.61
CA HIS A 87 -10.49 -0.24 9.64
C HIS A 87 -10.24 0.16 11.10
N TYR A 88 -9.00 0.56 11.39
CA TYR A 88 -8.56 0.92 12.75
C TYR A 88 -9.31 2.11 13.36
N HIS A 89 -9.93 2.94 12.52
CA HIS A 89 -10.66 4.13 12.94
C HIS A 89 -12.18 3.89 13.07
N GLU A 90 -12.65 2.72 12.66
CA GLU A 90 -14.06 2.36 12.67
C GLU A 90 -14.37 1.35 13.77
N ARG A 91 -15.67 1.02 13.91
CA ARG A 91 -16.16 -0.08 14.76
C ARG A 91 -16.92 -1.12 13.94
N TYR A 92 -16.58 -1.23 12.66
CA TYR A 92 -17.18 -2.16 11.72
C TYR A 92 -16.34 -3.44 11.61
N TYR A 93 -17.01 -4.59 11.65
CA TYR A 93 -16.36 -5.90 11.66
C TYR A 93 -16.83 -6.73 10.45
N ASP A 94 -15.88 -7.11 9.60
CA ASP A 94 -16.07 -8.03 8.48
C ASP A 94 -14.74 -8.72 8.14
N ALA A 95 -14.72 -10.05 8.22
CA ALA A 95 -13.56 -10.86 7.85
C ALA A 95 -13.16 -10.69 6.37
N ALA A 96 -14.09 -10.27 5.51
CA ALA A 96 -13.82 -9.99 4.10
C ALA A 96 -12.80 -8.86 3.89
N CYS A 97 -12.71 -7.90 4.80
CA CYS A 97 -11.71 -6.81 4.75
C CYS A 97 -10.28 -7.36 4.86
N THR A 98 -10.08 -8.45 5.61
CA THR A 98 -8.77 -9.07 5.82
C THR A 98 -8.50 -10.20 4.83
N LEU A 99 -9.50 -11.04 4.53
CA LEU A 99 -9.30 -12.25 3.72
C LEU A 99 -9.63 -12.05 2.24
N GLY A 100 -10.36 -10.98 1.92
CA GLY A 100 -10.95 -10.77 0.60
C GLY A 100 -12.30 -11.46 0.45
N ALA A 101 -13.20 -10.81 -0.29
CA ALA A 101 -14.43 -11.41 -0.80
C ALA A 101 -14.51 -11.17 -2.30
N TYR A 102 -14.79 -9.93 -2.69
CA TYR A 102 -14.91 -9.54 -4.08
C TYR A 102 -13.55 -9.41 -4.80
N HIS A 103 -12.54 -8.90 -4.09
CA HIS A 103 -11.18 -8.74 -4.62
C HIS A 103 -10.32 -9.97 -4.29
N PRO A 104 -9.40 -10.38 -5.20
CA PRO A 104 -8.46 -11.47 -4.97
C PRO A 104 -7.32 -11.10 -3.98
N LEU A 105 -7.67 -10.43 -2.87
CA LEU A 105 -6.74 -9.97 -1.82
C LEU A 105 -5.84 -11.10 -1.31
N LEU A 106 -6.35 -12.32 -1.24
CA LEU A 106 -5.58 -13.49 -0.84
C LEU A 106 -4.40 -13.78 -1.78
N PHE A 107 -4.59 -13.60 -3.09
CA PHE A 107 -3.52 -13.78 -4.08
C PHE A 107 -2.51 -12.64 -4.01
N GLU A 108 -2.97 -11.40 -3.86
CA GLU A 108 -2.08 -10.25 -3.69
C GLU A 108 -1.20 -10.40 -2.44
N LYS A 109 -1.80 -10.77 -1.30
CA LYS A 109 -1.07 -11.03 -0.05
C LYS A 109 -0.07 -12.17 -0.21
N SER A 110 -0.45 -13.23 -0.93
CA SER A 110 0.47 -14.34 -1.22
C SER A 110 1.66 -13.90 -2.05
N LEU A 111 1.47 -13.01 -3.04
CA LEU A 111 2.57 -12.42 -3.80
C LEU A 111 3.48 -11.59 -2.91
N ILE A 112 2.93 -10.65 -2.15
CA ILE A 112 3.68 -9.79 -1.22
C ILE A 112 4.46 -10.63 -0.18
N GLN A 113 3.88 -11.74 0.29
CA GLN A 113 4.58 -12.65 1.19
C GLN A 113 5.78 -13.32 0.52
N ARG A 114 5.66 -13.72 -0.76
CA ARG A 114 6.74 -14.38 -1.50
C ARG A 114 7.91 -13.45 -1.79
N ILE A 115 7.64 -12.17 -2.05
CA ILE A 115 8.69 -11.18 -2.33
C ILE A 115 9.22 -10.47 -1.07
N ASN A 116 8.72 -10.83 0.11
CA ASN A 116 9.20 -10.32 1.39
C ASN A 116 10.66 -10.76 1.63
N THR A 117 11.54 -9.78 1.86
CA THR A 117 12.94 -10.01 2.25
C THR A 117 13.18 -9.82 3.76
N GLY A 118 12.16 -9.40 4.50
CA GLY A 118 12.21 -9.23 5.95
C GLY A 118 12.02 -10.54 6.73
N PRO A 119 12.44 -10.60 8.01
CA PRO A 119 12.32 -11.81 8.81
C PRO A 119 10.85 -12.13 9.15
N GLU A 120 10.51 -13.43 9.18
CA GLU A 120 9.16 -13.89 9.50
C GLU A 120 8.69 -13.42 10.90
N SER A 121 9.61 -13.24 11.84
CA SER A 121 9.30 -12.72 13.18
C SER A 121 8.74 -11.30 13.16
N ASP A 122 9.17 -10.45 12.22
CA ASP A 122 8.62 -9.10 12.04
C ASP A 122 7.23 -9.15 11.43
N LEU A 123 7.00 -10.03 10.45
CA LEU A 123 5.67 -10.25 9.91
C LEU A 123 4.71 -10.72 11.02
N ARG A 124 5.09 -11.78 11.74
CA ARG A 124 4.23 -12.38 12.77
C ARG A 124 3.94 -11.41 13.93
N ARG A 125 4.94 -10.68 14.42
CA ARG A 125 4.78 -9.83 15.63
C ARG A 125 4.32 -8.41 15.31
N LYS A 126 4.75 -7.84 14.19
CA LYS A 126 4.52 -6.42 13.85
C LYS A 126 3.61 -6.23 12.64
N GLY A 127 3.30 -7.30 11.91
CA GLY A 127 2.56 -7.21 10.65
C GLY A 127 3.39 -6.55 9.56
N ARG A 128 4.73 -6.58 9.68
CA ARG A 128 5.63 -5.84 8.80
C ARG A 128 6.23 -6.75 7.73
N VAL A 129 6.02 -6.38 6.48
CA VAL A 129 6.71 -6.91 5.31
C VAL A 129 7.75 -5.90 4.83
N THR A 130 8.90 -6.38 4.38
CA THR A 130 9.96 -5.57 3.78
C THR A 130 10.13 -5.98 2.33
N LEU A 131 9.98 -5.04 1.42
CA LEU A 131 10.08 -5.26 -0.02
C LEU A 131 11.26 -4.45 -0.59
N PRO A 132 12.06 -5.05 -1.49
CA PRO A 132 13.05 -4.29 -2.26
C PRO A 132 12.34 -3.39 -3.27
N GLY A 133 12.86 -2.19 -3.44
CA GLY A 133 12.51 -1.32 -4.56
C GLY A 133 12.96 -1.92 -5.89
N PHE A 134 12.25 -1.60 -6.98
CA PHE A 134 12.62 -2.09 -8.31
C PHE A 134 14.02 -1.65 -8.74
N SER A 135 14.52 -0.52 -8.24
CA SER A 135 15.89 -0.06 -8.47
C SER A 135 16.98 -0.96 -7.86
N THR A 136 16.61 -1.83 -6.91
CA THR A 136 17.54 -2.72 -6.18
C THR A 136 17.48 -4.18 -6.62
N VAL A 137 16.56 -4.51 -7.54
CA VAL A 137 16.39 -5.87 -8.05
C VAL A 137 17.35 -6.10 -9.22
N ASN A 138 18.15 -7.16 -9.16
CA ASN A 138 18.99 -7.58 -10.28
C ASN A 138 18.25 -8.63 -11.15
N CYS A 139 18.22 -8.40 -12.45
CA CYS A 139 17.56 -9.25 -13.45
C CYS A 139 18.56 -9.91 -14.43
N ASP A 140 19.85 -9.98 -14.08
CA ASP A 140 20.84 -10.71 -14.86
C ASP A 140 20.44 -12.21 -14.93
N ILE A 141 20.03 -12.67 -16.11
CA ILE A 141 19.64 -14.05 -16.45
C ILE A 141 20.80 -14.75 -17.13
#